data_AF-A0A9D7BAI4-F1
#
_entry.id   AF-A0A9D7BAI4-F1
#
_cell.length_a   1.000
_cell.length_b   1.000
_cell.length_c   1.000
_cell.angle_alpha   90.00
_cell.angle_beta   90.00
_cell.angle_gamma   90.00
#
_symmetry.space_group_name_H-M   'P 1'
#
loop_
_entity.id
_entity.type
_entity.pdbx_description
1 polymer ?
#
loop_
_entity_poly.entity_id
_entity_poly.type
_entity_poly.pdbx_seq_one_letter_code
_entity_poly.pdbx_strand_id
1 'polypeptide(L)'
;MESCLDSILAQQCPFAYEVLLGEDDSSDGTRAIAQRYAAEHPDRIRLFLHRRDQMIRIDGRPTGRHNFLNNLRHARGRYLCHIDGDDYWPDPQRLRIMVEKMEAEPDLGLAFHNAMNVWDDGREQPYFDPAKAKPRFPLEELTEANFIPTSGVIWRWEGMQEFPEAFRTAPSAIGRSTCISRKGPIGYVDRIMSVRRVHEGGIMSVMGELRTMRGIALAYEVMHGQATDRLAPAALVRWAKQITDGFDARCTPAIVRTPHGSLRMPGACRMAISASAFARWWLQLHFPRLMRAYGAWRKGH
;
A
#
# COMPACT_ATOMS: atom_id res chain seq x y z
N MET A 1 9.30 -8.31 15.64
CA MET A 1 9.08 -7.08 16.43
C MET A 1 10.35 -6.54 17.08
N GLU A 2 11.06 -7.27 17.95
CA GLU A 2 12.25 -6.74 18.65
C GLU A 2 13.29 -6.14 17.68
N SER A 3 13.72 -6.91 16.66
CA SER A 3 14.66 -6.40 15.64
C SER A 3 14.17 -5.13 14.94
N CYS A 4 12.86 -4.96 14.78
CA CYS A 4 12.27 -3.76 14.16
C CYS A 4 12.48 -2.56 15.08
N LEU A 5 12.06 -2.66 16.34
CA LEU A 5 12.15 -1.59 17.32
C LEU A 5 13.61 -1.22 17.63
N ASP A 6 14.48 -2.21 17.80
CA ASP A 6 15.92 -1.98 18.00
C ASP A 6 16.52 -1.19 16.84
N SER A 7 16.17 -1.56 15.60
CA SER A 7 16.68 -0.90 14.40
C SER A 7 16.21 0.55 14.25
N ILE A 8 14.99 0.86 14.72
CA ILE A 8 14.43 2.21 14.74
C ILE A 8 15.12 3.04 15.83
N LEU A 9 15.29 2.47 17.03
CA LEU A 9 15.92 3.16 18.16
C LEU A 9 17.42 3.42 17.94
N ALA A 10 18.09 2.55 17.17
CA ALA A 10 19.49 2.71 16.78
C ALA A 10 19.75 3.82 15.74
N GLN A 11 18.71 4.50 15.24
CA GLN A 11 18.86 5.54 14.22
C GLN A 11 19.62 6.76 14.74
N GLN A 12 20.65 7.16 13.98
CA GLN A 12 21.54 8.27 14.25
C GLN A 12 21.17 9.46 13.36
N CYS A 13 20.53 10.47 13.95
CA CYS A 13 20.11 11.67 13.23
C CYS A 13 20.19 12.91 14.13
N PRO A 14 20.43 14.10 13.53
CA PRO A 14 20.56 15.35 14.28
C PRO A 14 19.21 15.98 14.67
N PHE A 15 18.12 15.24 14.57
CA PHE A 15 16.76 15.69 14.83
C PHE A 15 16.00 14.71 15.70
N ALA A 16 14.94 15.19 16.35
CA ALA A 16 14.03 14.33 17.10
C ALA A 16 13.13 13.53 16.13
N TYR A 17 12.81 12.30 16.52
CA TYR A 17 11.77 11.50 15.89
C TYR A 17 10.91 10.82 16.97
N GLU A 18 9.69 10.47 16.59
CA GLU A 18 8.78 9.68 17.43
C GLU A 18 8.39 8.39 16.69
N VAL A 19 8.07 7.35 17.46
CA VAL A 19 7.59 6.06 16.97
C VAL A 19 6.15 5.89 17.44
N LEU A 20 5.22 5.85 16.48
CA LEU A 20 3.82 5.56 16.75
C LEU A 20 3.61 4.06 16.55
N LEU A 21 3.52 3.33 17.66
CA LEU A 21 3.42 1.87 17.65
C LEU A 21 1.96 1.48 17.84
N GLY A 22 1.33 0.92 16.80
CA GLY A 22 -0.02 0.38 16.88
C GLY A 22 0.02 -1.12 17.09
N GLU A 23 -0.63 -1.61 18.14
CA GLU A 23 -0.68 -3.03 18.49
C GLU A 23 -2.14 -3.48 18.54
N ASP A 24 -2.48 -4.57 17.85
CA ASP A 24 -3.86 -4.98 17.57
C ASP A 24 -4.31 -6.28 18.25
N ASP A 25 -3.87 -6.51 19.49
CA ASP A 25 -4.24 -7.67 20.31
C ASP A 25 -3.67 -8.96 19.75
N SER A 26 -2.35 -8.96 19.57
CA SER A 26 -1.55 -10.08 19.10
C SER A 26 -1.43 -11.16 20.17
N SER A 27 -1.65 -12.41 19.75
CA SER A 27 -1.57 -13.59 20.63
C SER A 27 -0.17 -14.21 20.71
N ASP A 28 0.80 -13.69 19.96
CA ASP A 28 2.15 -14.24 19.79
C ASP A 28 3.21 -13.58 20.67
N GLY A 29 2.80 -12.83 21.70
CA GLY A 29 3.69 -12.09 22.60
C GLY A 29 4.09 -10.70 22.09
N THR A 30 3.71 -10.31 20.87
CA THR A 30 4.01 -8.98 20.32
C THR A 30 3.51 -7.84 21.22
N ARG A 31 2.36 -8.00 21.88
CA ARG A 31 1.84 -7.00 22.84
C ARG A 31 2.77 -6.77 24.03
N ALA A 32 3.30 -7.84 24.63
CA ALA A 32 4.18 -7.73 25.77
C ALA A 32 5.49 -7.01 25.39
N ILE A 33 6.03 -7.33 24.21
CA ILE A 33 7.20 -6.64 23.64
C ILE A 33 6.89 -5.15 23.45
N ALA A 34 5.78 -4.82 22.78
CA ALA A 34 5.39 -3.44 22.53
C ALA A 34 5.25 -2.62 23.82
N GLN A 35 4.64 -3.20 24.86
CA GLN A 35 4.49 -2.56 26.17
C GLN A 35 5.84 -2.34 26.85
N ARG A 36 6.75 -3.33 26.82
CA ARG A 36 8.09 -3.21 27.38
C ARG A 36 8.87 -2.06 26.73
N TYR A 37 8.96 -2.05 25.41
CA TYR A 37 9.69 -1.00 24.69
C TYR A 37 9.09 0.40 24.90
N ALA A 38 7.76 0.52 24.97
CA ALA A 38 7.11 1.79 25.27
C ALA A 38 7.40 2.28 26.70
N ALA A 39 7.54 1.37 27.67
CA ALA A 39 7.92 1.70 29.04
C ALA A 39 9.41 2.07 29.17
N GLU A 40 10.28 1.41 28.40
CA GLU A 40 11.74 1.66 28.38
C GLU A 40 12.10 2.95 27.61
N HIS A 41 11.30 3.33 26.60
CA HIS A 41 11.54 4.50 25.75
C HIS A 41 10.32 5.43 25.65
N PRO A 42 9.78 5.95 26.77
CA PRO A 42 8.53 6.71 26.78
C PRO A 42 8.64 8.07 26.07
N ASP A 43 9.85 8.59 25.89
CA ASP A 43 10.16 9.82 25.15
C ASP A 43 10.20 9.60 23.62
N ARG A 44 10.35 8.35 23.17
CA ARG A 44 10.44 7.99 21.75
C ARG A 44 9.22 7.23 21.25
N ILE A 45 8.67 6.32 22.05
CA ILE A 45 7.63 5.37 21.62
C ILE A 45 6.29 5.74 22.24
N ARG A 46 5.31 5.98 21.38
CA ARG A 46 3.90 6.18 21.75
C ARG A 46 3.11 4.95 21.31
N LEU A 47 2.74 4.13 22.28
CA LEU A 47 1.99 2.89 22.06
C LEU A 47 0.48 3.13 22.04
N PHE A 48 -0.18 2.59 21.03
CA PHE A 48 -1.64 2.54 20.89
C PHE A 48 -2.09 1.08 20.91
N LEU A 49 -2.76 0.69 21.99
CA LEU A 49 -3.35 -0.63 22.12
C LEU A 49 -4.76 -0.63 21.54
N HIS A 50 -5.00 -1.58 20.64
CA HIS A 50 -6.27 -1.78 19.99
C HIS A 50 -6.79 -3.20 20.26
N ARG A 51 -8.10 -3.37 20.17
CA ARG A 51 -8.75 -4.68 20.21
C ARG A 51 -8.84 -5.25 18.80
N ARG A 52 -8.79 -6.59 18.69
CA ARG A 52 -8.84 -7.29 17.41
C ARG A 52 -10.12 -7.01 16.59
N ASP A 53 -11.22 -6.68 17.24
CA ASP A 53 -12.50 -6.36 16.60
C ASP A 53 -12.57 -4.94 16.01
N GLN A 54 -11.67 -4.04 16.41
CA GLN A 54 -11.53 -2.70 15.81
C GLN A 54 -10.77 -2.74 14.47
N MET A 55 -10.06 -3.84 14.21
CA MET A 55 -9.23 -3.97 13.03
C MET A 55 -10.08 -4.00 11.77
N ILE A 56 -9.65 -3.18 10.81
CA ILE A 56 -10.18 -3.23 9.46
C ILE A 56 -9.87 -4.61 8.87
N ARG A 57 -10.94 -5.34 8.52
CA ARG A 57 -10.84 -6.68 7.95
C ARG A 57 -10.94 -6.62 6.44
N ILE A 58 -10.05 -7.35 5.77
CA ILE A 58 -10.16 -7.63 4.34
C ILE A 58 -10.28 -9.14 4.19
N ASP A 59 -11.34 -9.58 3.50
CA ASP A 59 -11.69 -10.99 3.34
C ASP A 59 -11.71 -11.78 4.67
N GLY A 60 -12.23 -11.15 5.72
CA GLY A 60 -12.36 -11.74 7.05
C GLY A 60 -11.08 -11.72 7.90
N ARG A 61 -9.94 -11.28 7.36
CA ARG A 61 -8.66 -11.20 8.08
C ARG A 61 -8.38 -9.79 8.60
N PRO A 62 -7.94 -9.63 9.87
CA PRO A 62 -7.51 -8.33 10.39
C PRO A 62 -6.31 -7.81 9.59
N THR A 63 -6.17 -6.50 9.51
CA THR A 63 -5.06 -5.85 8.80
C THR A 63 -4.53 -4.69 9.62
N GLY A 64 -3.24 -4.36 9.46
CA GLY A 64 -2.60 -3.22 10.12
C GLY A 64 -3.12 -1.84 9.68
N ARG A 65 -4.18 -1.76 8.85
CA ARG A 65 -4.73 -0.49 8.35
C ARG A 65 -5.32 0.37 9.45
N HIS A 66 -5.98 -0.24 10.44
CA HIS A 66 -6.52 0.52 11.57
C HIS A 66 -5.37 1.17 12.35
N ASN A 67 -4.32 0.41 12.67
CA ASN A 67 -3.12 0.90 13.33
C ASN A 67 -2.50 2.05 12.53
N PHE A 68 -2.30 1.87 11.23
CA PHE A 68 -1.75 2.91 10.37
C PHE A 68 -2.59 4.20 10.38
N LEU A 69 -3.91 4.11 10.17
CA LEU A 69 -4.79 5.28 10.17
C LEU A 69 -4.87 5.95 11.54
N ASN A 70 -4.85 5.17 12.62
CA ASN A 70 -4.80 5.71 13.97
C ASN A 70 -3.48 6.44 14.23
N ASN A 71 -2.35 5.86 13.83
CA ASN A 71 -1.03 6.45 13.98
C ASN A 71 -0.92 7.76 13.18
N LEU A 72 -1.41 7.81 11.94
CA LEU A 72 -1.44 9.04 11.15
C LEU A 72 -2.20 10.19 11.85
N ARG A 73 -3.30 9.91 12.54
CA ARG A 73 -4.05 10.94 13.30
C ARG A 73 -3.24 11.55 14.43
N HIS A 74 -2.27 10.82 14.95
CA HIS A 74 -1.48 11.20 16.12
C HIS A 74 -0.07 11.66 15.78
N ALA A 75 0.31 11.62 14.50
CA ALA A 75 1.64 12.00 14.03
C ALA A 75 1.86 13.51 14.09
N ARG A 76 3.02 13.91 14.65
CA ARG A 76 3.41 15.31 14.86
C ARG A 76 4.64 15.70 14.04
N GLY A 77 5.37 14.71 13.50
CA GLY A 77 6.57 14.95 12.70
C GLY A 77 6.29 15.63 11.36
N ARG A 78 7.27 16.39 10.84
CA ARG A 78 7.25 16.97 9.48
C ARG A 78 7.37 15.91 8.38
N TYR A 79 7.92 14.75 8.72
CA TYR A 79 8.11 13.63 7.82
C TYR A 79 7.50 12.36 8.41
N LEU A 80 6.92 11.53 7.54
CA LEU A 80 6.40 10.23 7.90
C LEU A 80 7.27 9.13 7.29
N CYS A 81 7.55 8.11 8.09
CA CYS A 81 8.07 6.82 7.62
C CYS A 81 7.07 5.74 8.01
N HIS A 82 7.10 4.61 7.31
CA HIS A 82 6.29 3.45 7.66
C HIS A 82 7.16 2.20 7.61
N ILE A 83 6.95 1.29 8.55
CA ILE A 83 7.66 0.01 8.63
C ILE A 83 6.71 -0.99 9.30
N ASP A 84 6.66 -2.21 8.76
CA ASP A 84 5.89 -3.31 9.32
C ASP A 84 6.75 -4.02 10.41
N GLY A 85 6.11 -4.62 11.42
CA GLY A 85 6.80 -5.14 12.62
C GLY A 85 7.70 -6.36 12.42
N ASP A 86 7.69 -6.93 11.22
CA ASP A 86 8.50 -8.04 10.72
C ASP A 86 9.74 -7.59 9.91
N ASP A 87 9.80 -6.31 9.51
CA ASP A 87 10.90 -5.65 8.80
C ASP A 87 11.86 -4.95 9.77
N TYR A 88 13.04 -4.53 9.29
CA TYR A 88 14.00 -3.73 10.08
C TYR A 88 14.92 -2.85 9.21
N TRP A 89 15.52 -1.83 9.83
CA TRP A 89 16.48 -0.89 9.20
C TRP A 89 17.92 -1.17 9.65
N PRO A 90 18.71 -1.96 8.89
CA PRO A 90 20.09 -2.26 9.27
C PRO A 90 21.02 -1.03 9.23
N ASP A 91 20.69 -0.01 8.42
CA ASP A 91 21.50 1.22 8.32
C ASP A 91 21.04 2.23 9.39
N PRO A 92 21.88 2.56 10.40
CA PRO A 92 21.53 3.53 11.43
C PRO A 92 21.45 4.97 10.89
N GLN A 93 21.97 5.25 9.68
CA GLN A 93 21.92 6.57 9.06
C GLN A 93 20.66 6.79 8.20
N ARG A 94 19.79 5.78 8.07
CA ARG A 94 18.63 5.81 7.18
C ARG A 94 17.75 7.04 7.40
N LEU A 95 17.36 7.37 8.64
CA LEU A 95 16.50 8.53 8.90
C LEU A 95 17.18 9.82 8.44
N ARG A 96 18.47 10.00 8.80
CA ARG A 96 19.26 11.17 8.42
C ARG A 96 19.29 11.34 6.90
N ILE A 97 19.70 10.30 6.17
CA ILE A 97 19.83 10.33 4.71
C ILE A 97 18.50 10.66 4.03
N MET A 98 17.42 10.03 4.48
CA MET A 98 16.10 10.23 3.89
C MET A 98 15.55 11.64 4.16
N VAL A 99 15.80 12.21 5.35
CA VAL A 99 15.43 13.60 5.65
C VAL A 99 16.30 14.58 4.87
N GLU A 100 17.61 14.36 4.80
CA GLU A 100 18.53 15.19 4.00
C GLU A 100 18.11 15.24 2.52
N LYS A 101 17.68 14.10 1.95
CA LYS A 101 17.11 14.04 0.60
C LYS A 101 15.86 14.92 0.45
N MET A 102 14.93 14.84 1.41
CA MET A 102 13.69 15.61 1.39
C MET A 102 13.88 17.12 1.65
N GLU A 103 14.93 17.51 2.39
CA GLU A 103 15.28 18.93 2.60
C GLU A 103 16.05 19.51 1.40
N ALA A 104 16.97 18.73 0.80
CA ALA A 104 17.74 19.17 -0.36
C ALA A 104 16.88 19.35 -1.62
N GLU A 105 15.77 18.60 -1.72
CA GLU A 105 14.86 18.63 -2.85
C GLU A 105 13.43 18.91 -2.36
N PRO A 106 13.10 20.20 -2.07
CA PRO A 106 11.85 20.56 -1.42
C PRO A 106 10.60 20.28 -2.26
N ASP A 107 10.75 20.13 -3.59
CA ASP A 107 9.67 19.79 -4.52
C ASP A 107 9.25 18.32 -4.49
N LEU A 108 10.02 17.44 -3.81
CA LEU A 108 9.64 16.04 -3.64
C LEU A 108 8.40 15.90 -2.76
N GLY A 109 7.42 15.13 -3.26
CA GLY A 109 6.26 14.72 -2.45
C GLY A 109 6.59 13.54 -1.53
N LEU A 110 7.46 12.65 -1.99
CA LEU A 110 8.01 11.53 -1.22
C LEU A 110 9.42 11.17 -1.72
N ALA A 111 10.16 10.42 -0.92
CA ALA A 111 11.37 9.73 -1.37
C ALA A 111 11.36 8.27 -0.92
N PHE A 112 12.12 7.42 -1.59
CA PHE A 112 12.33 6.04 -1.17
C PHE A 112 13.78 5.59 -1.37
N HIS A 113 14.15 4.57 -0.61
CA HIS A 113 15.33 3.75 -0.85
C HIS A 113 14.90 2.29 -1.05
N ASN A 114 15.81 1.46 -1.53
CA ASN A 114 15.51 0.06 -1.80
C ASN A 114 15.51 -0.77 -0.49
N ALA A 115 14.92 -1.96 -0.56
CA ALA A 115 14.91 -2.96 0.51
C ALA A 115 15.48 -4.29 -0.02
N MET A 116 16.13 -5.07 0.83
CA MET A 116 16.45 -6.46 0.53
C MET A 116 15.28 -7.33 0.97
N ASN A 117 14.64 -8.05 0.04
CA ASN A 117 13.75 -9.14 0.41
C ASN A 117 14.60 -10.32 0.87
N VAL A 118 14.31 -10.85 2.05
CA VAL A 118 14.98 -12.03 2.64
C VAL A 118 13.91 -13.08 2.94
N TRP A 119 14.08 -14.28 2.40
CA TRP A 119 13.18 -15.42 2.61
C TRP A 119 13.70 -16.35 3.71
N ASP A 120 12.82 -17.19 4.25
CA ASP A 120 13.17 -18.16 5.30
C ASP A 120 14.23 -19.19 4.86
N ASP A 121 14.37 -19.42 3.55
CA ASP A 121 15.40 -20.28 2.94
C ASP A 121 16.75 -19.59 2.74
N GLY A 122 16.89 -18.32 3.16
CA GLY A 122 18.10 -17.53 3.02
C GLY A 122 18.27 -16.88 1.64
N ARG A 123 17.32 -17.04 0.71
CA ARG A 123 17.35 -16.29 -0.55
C ARG A 123 17.29 -14.79 -0.25
N GLU A 124 18.00 -14.00 -1.04
CA GLU A 124 17.95 -12.54 -1.00
C GLU A 124 17.70 -11.95 -2.40
N GLN A 125 16.89 -10.89 -2.47
CA GLN A 125 16.64 -10.16 -3.71
C GLN A 125 16.27 -8.71 -3.44
N PRO A 126 16.84 -7.73 -4.14
CA PRO A 126 16.38 -6.35 -4.07
C PRO A 126 14.88 -6.24 -4.38
N TYR A 127 14.14 -5.47 -3.59
CA TYR A 127 12.71 -5.23 -3.81
C TYR A 127 12.47 -4.49 -5.13
N PHE A 128 13.27 -3.45 -5.35
CA PHE A 128 13.28 -2.67 -6.57
C PHE A 128 14.46 -3.11 -7.45
N ASP A 129 14.20 -3.29 -8.75
CA ASP A 129 15.21 -3.66 -9.74
C ASP A 129 16.20 -2.49 -9.95
N PRO A 130 17.48 -2.64 -9.57
CA PRO A 130 18.47 -1.56 -9.70
C PRO A 130 18.65 -1.09 -11.15
N ALA A 131 18.37 -1.95 -12.14
CA ALA A 131 18.45 -1.56 -13.55
C ALA A 131 17.41 -0.50 -13.96
N LYS A 132 16.36 -0.30 -13.14
CA LYS A 132 15.31 0.71 -13.34
C LYS A 132 15.55 1.99 -12.55
N ALA A 133 16.67 2.08 -11.81
CA ALA A 133 16.97 3.21 -10.96
C ALA A 133 17.09 4.52 -11.75
N LYS A 134 16.42 5.54 -11.24
CA LYS A 134 16.48 6.94 -11.70
C LYS A 134 16.56 7.80 -10.44
N PRO A 135 17.25 8.95 -10.44
CA PRO A 135 17.29 9.83 -9.27
C PRO A 135 15.91 10.34 -8.84
N ARG A 136 14.99 10.47 -9.81
CA ARG A 136 13.61 10.90 -9.64
C ARG A 136 12.67 10.09 -10.52
N PHE A 137 11.47 9.85 -10.03
CA PHE A 137 10.37 9.23 -10.77
C PHE A 137 9.15 10.16 -10.78
N PRO A 138 8.40 10.22 -11.88
CA PRO A 138 7.08 10.83 -11.89
C PRO A 138 6.13 10.04 -10.98
N LEU A 139 5.20 10.71 -10.30
CA LEU A 139 4.25 10.05 -9.38
C LEU A 139 3.36 9.05 -10.12
N GLU A 140 3.09 9.32 -11.40
CA GLU A 140 2.31 8.50 -12.31
C GLU A 140 2.92 7.09 -12.46
N GLU A 141 4.26 6.97 -12.51
CA GLU A 141 4.94 5.67 -12.61
C GLU A 141 4.61 4.77 -11.40
N LEU A 142 4.40 5.35 -10.20
CA LEU A 142 4.02 4.56 -9.01
C LEU A 142 2.63 3.95 -9.15
N THR A 143 1.74 4.63 -9.86
CA THR A 143 0.42 4.10 -10.17
C THR A 143 0.53 2.91 -11.11
N GLU A 144 1.66 2.69 -11.79
CA GLU A 144 1.80 1.56 -12.70
C GLU A 144 2.16 0.24 -12.04
N ALA A 145 3.10 0.29 -11.11
CA ALA A 145 3.55 -0.83 -10.32
C ALA A 145 4.09 -0.31 -9.00
N ASN A 146 3.80 -1.00 -7.89
CA ASN A 146 4.34 -0.60 -6.59
C ASN A 146 5.84 -0.94 -6.50
N PHE A 147 6.70 -0.02 -6.91
CA PHE A 147 8.15 -0.17 -6.81
C PHE A 147 8.74 0.36 -5.49
N ILE A 148 7.90 0.91 -4.61
CA ILE A 148 8.34 1.45 -3.32
C ILE A 148 8.12 0.38 -2.22
N PRO A 149 9.18 -0.09 -1.55
CA PRO A 149 9.02 -0.93 -0.38
C PRO A 149 8.44 -0.13 0.78
N THR A 150 7.52 -0.74 1.54
CA THR A 150 6.86 -0.09 2.68
C THR A 150 7.87 0.49 3.67
N SER A 151 8.87 -0.30 4.05
CA SER A 151 9.94 0.10 4.98
C SER A 151 10.92 1.12 4.39
N GLY A 152 10.92 1.35 3.08
CA GLY A 152 11.89 2.23 2.42
C GLY A 152 11.42 3.65 2.14
N VAL A 153 10.17 3.99 2.45
CA VAL A 153 9.55 5.25 2.05
C VAL A 153 9.64 6.33 3.14
N ILE A 154 9.74 7.59 2.71
CA ILE A 154 9.50 8.78 3.53
C ILE A 154 8.56 9.71 2.79
N TRP A 155 7.59 10.32 3.49
CA TRP A 155 6.70 11.33 2.93
C TRP A 155 6.88 12.67 3.64
N ARG A 156 6.66 13.76 2.91
CA ARG A 156 6.40 15.06 3.53
C ARG A 156 5.02 15.04 4.15
N TRP A 157 4.92 15.38 5.43
CA TRP A 157 3.66 15.39 6.16
C TRP A 157 3.14 16.80 6.38
N GLU A 158 1.94 17.05 5.88
CA GLU A 158 1.24 18.34 5.99
C GLU A 158 -0.02 18.22 6.86
N GLY A 159 -0.06 17.21 7.73
CA GLY A 159 -1.22 16.91 8.57
C GLY A 159 -2.20 15.95 7.90
N MET A 160 -3.11 15.43 8.72
CA MET A 160 -4.08 14.42 8.30
C MET A 160 -5.14 15.06 7.40
N GLN A 161 -5.26 14.52 6.18
CA GLN A 161 -6.39 14.79 5.31
C GLN A 161 -7.47 13.71 5.54
N GLU A 162 -8.72 14.02 5.21
CA GLU A 162 -9.76 12.99 5.19
C GLU A 162 -9.34 11.87 4.24
N PHE A 163 -9.06 10.69 4.80
CA PHE A 163 -8.87 9.51 3.99
C PHE A 163 -10.24 9.07 3.50
N PRO A 164 -10.44 8.97 2.18
CA PRO A 164 -11.68 8.48 1.61
C PRO A 164 -11.99 7.10 2.17
N GLU A 165 -13.27 6.81 2.40
CA GLU A 165 -13.69 5.56 3.04
C GLU A 165 -13.17 4.31 2.31
N ALA A 166 -12.99 4.42 1.00
CA ALA A 166 -12.44 3.35 0.19
C ALA A 166 -10.97 3.00 0.54
N PHE A 167 -10.18 3.87 1.20
CA PHE A 167 -8.87 3.50 1.78
C PHE A 167 -8.98 2.48 2.91
N ARG A 168 -10.12 2.41 3.59
CA ARG A 168 -10.36 1.38 4.59
C ARG A 168 -10.48 0.01 3.94
N THR A 169 -11.04 -0.06 2.75
CA THR A 169 -11.37 -1.33 2.09
C THR A 169 -10.39 -1.71 0.98
N ALA A 170 -9.64 -0.75 0.42
CA ALA A 170 -8.69 -0.94 -0.67
C ALA A 170 -7.30 -1.40 -0.19
N PRO A 171 -6.77 -2.50 -0.75
CA PRO A 171 -5.36 -2.85 -0.64
C PRO A 171 -4.52 -2.07 -1.63
N SER A 172 -3.83 -1.00 -1.19
CA SER A 172 -2.64 -0.58 -1.91
C SER A 172 -1.68 0.28 -1.08
N ALA A 173 -0.40 -0.10 -1.10
CA ALA A 173 0.70 0.82 -0.80
C ALA A 173 0.74 1.97 -1.83
N ILE A 174 0.33 1.71 -3.07
CA ILE A 174 0.20 2.70 -4.16
C ILE A 174 -0.73 3.83 -3.77
N GLY A 175 -2.00 3.55 -3.47
CA GLY A 175 -2.97 4.58 -3.12
C GLY A 175 -2.53 5.37 -1.89
N ARG A 176 -1.90 4.71 -0.91
CA ARG A 176 -1.37 5.38 0.29
C ARG A 176 -0.33 6.43 -0.09
N SER A 177 0.65 6.05 -0.88
CA SER A 177 1.69 6.96 -1.35
C SER A 177 1.12 8.06 -2.24
N THR A 178 0.18 7.74 -3.15
CA THR A 178 -0.47 8.73 -4.02
C THR A 178 -1.28 9.77 -3.23
N CYS A 179 -1.96 9.36 -2.15
CA CYS A 179 -2.73 10.28 -1.32
C CYS A 179 -1.87 11.13 -0.38
N ILE A 180 -0.85 10.53 0.25
CA ILE A 180 0.01 11.28 1.20
C ILE A 180 0.93 12.24 0.45
N SER A 181 1.47 11.84 -0.70
CA SER A 181 2.49 12.62 -1.42
C SER A 181 1.95 13.92 -2.03
N ARG A 182 0.63 14.14 -2.06
CA ARG A 182 -0.13 15.29 -2.61
C ARG A 182 0.30 15.82 -3.99
N LYS A 183 1.55 16.25 -4.22
CA LYS A 183 2.15 16.69 -5.49
C LYS A 183 3.68 16.56 -5.45
N GLY A 184 4.33 16.54 -6.62
CA GLY A 184 5.80 16.51 -6.75
C GLY A 184 6.35 15.14 -7.15
N PRO A 185 7.58 15.08 -7.69
CA PRO A 185 8.20 13.82 -8.06
C PRO A 185 8.57 12.98 -6.84
N ILE A 186 8.84 11.71 -7.12
CA ILE A 186 9.35 10.71 -6.16
C ILE A 186 10.88 10.75 -6.23
N GLY A 187 11.56 11.03 -5.12
CA GLY A 187 13.01 10.91 -5.04
C GLY A 187 13.47 9.49 -4.79
N TYR A 188 14.58 9.08 -5.38
CA TYR A 188 15.23 7.80 -5.06
C TYR A 188 16.60 8.04 -4.43
N VAL A 189 16.88 7.29 -3.37
CA VAL A 189 18.19 7.17 -2.75
C VAL A 189 18.72 5.79 -3.12
N ASP A 190 19.80 5.75 -3.89
CA ASP A 190 20.39 4.50 -4.40
C ASP A 190 21.17 3.75 -3.32
N ARG A 191 20.42 3.22 -2.34
CA ARG A 191 20.90 2.43 -1.23
C ARG A 191 19.85 1.39 -0.84
N ILE A 192 20.31 0.26 -0.33
CA ILE A 192 19.48 -0.71 0.38
C ILE A 192 19.65 -0.44 1.87
N MET A 193 18.63 0.14 2.51
CA MET A 193 18.66 0.51 3.95
C MET A 193 17.53 -0.15 4.76
N SER A 194 16.79 -1.08 4.14
CA SER A 194 15.75 -1.89 4.77
C SER A 194 15.95 -3.35 4.45
N VAL A 195 15.57 -4.21 5.38
CA VAL A 195 15.36 -5.63 5.12
C VAL A 195 13.88 -5.93 5.29
N ARG A 196 13.30 -6.55 4.25
CA ARG A 196 11.93 -7.03 4.24
C ARG A 196 11.91 -8.53 4.37
N ARG A 197 11.33 -9.06 5.45
CA ARG A 197 11.21 -10.52 5.62
C ARG A 197 10.02 -11.05 4.82
N VAL A 198 10.26 -12.08 4.02
CA VAL A 198 9.25 -12.66 3.14
C VAL A 198 8.92 -14.06 3.62
N HIS A 199 7.80 -14.18 4.33
CA HIS A 199 7.27 -15.46 4.80
C HIS A 199 5.91 -15.78 4.16
N GLU A 200 5.53 -17.06 4.16
CA GLU A 200 4.28 -17.54 3.52
C GLU A 200 3.02 -16.91 4.13
N GLY A 201 3.06 -16.54 5.41
CA GLY A 201 1.96 -15.90 6.13
C GLY A 201 1.69 -14.43 5.77
N GLY A 202 2.56 -13.77 4.99
CA GLY A 202 2.41 -12.36 4.64
C GLY A 202 1.13 -12.09 3.85
N ILE A 203 0.44 -10.98 4.11
CA ILE A 203 -0.87 -10.67 3.47
C ILE A 203 -0.79 -10.77 1.94
N MET A 204 0.29 -10.25 1.34
CA MET A 204 0.51 -10.32 -0.11
C MET A 204 0.75 -11.75 -0.62
N SER A 205 1.43 -12.59 0.17
CA SER A 205 1.70 -14.00 -0.14
C SER A 205 0.40 -14.83 -0.09
N VAL A 206 -0.50 -14.55 0.86
CA VAL A 206 -1.71 -15.36 1.06
C VAL A 206 -2.91 -14.89 0.23
N MET A 207 -2.90 -13.65 -0.27
CA MET A 207 -4.01 -13.14 -1.07
C MET A 207 -4.21 -13.96 -2.36
N GLY A 208 -3.14 -14.40 -3.03
CA GLY A 208 -3.24 -15.11 -4.31
C GLY A 208 -3.67 -14.19 -5.47
N GLU A 209 -3.35 -14.58 -6.71
CA GLU A 209 -3.34 -13.70 -7.89
C GLU A 209 -4.66 -12.92 -8.12
N LEU A 210 -5.81 -13.60 -8.13
CA LEU A 210 -7.10 -12.95 -8.37
C LEU A 210 -7.51 -11.99 -7.24
N ARG A 211 -7.08 -12.23 -5.99
CA ARG A 211 -7.40 -11.31 -4.89
C ARG A 211 -6.48 -10.09 -4.94
N THR A 212 -5.22 -10.26 -5.34
CA THR A 212 -4.32 -9.16 -5.66
C THR A 212 -4.90 -8.29 -6.77
N MET A 213 -5.43 -8.89 -7.83
CA MET A 213 -6.10 -8.13 -8.91
C MET A 213 -7.32 -7.34 -8.42
N ARG A 214 -8.17 -7.91 -7.56
CA ARG A 214 -9.31 -7.18 -6.95
C ARG A 214 -8.86 -6.02 -6.07
N GLY A 215 -7.81 -6.23 -5.28
CA GLY A 215 -7.25 -5.19 -4.42
C GLY A 215 -6.71 -4.01 -5.23
N ILE A 216 -5.99 -4.33 -6.30
CA ILE A 216 -5.48 -3.34 -7.26
C ILE A 216 -6.65 -2.61 -7.95
N ALA A 217 -7.69 -3.31 -8.39
CA ALA A 217 -8.87 -2.69 -9.01
C ALA A 217 -9.57 -1.70 -8.08
N LEU A 218 -9.78 -2.09 -6.82
CA LEU A 218 -10.39 -1.22 -5.80
C LEU A 218 -9.50 -0.01 -5.51
N ALA A 219 -8.18 -0.21 -5.42
CA ALA A 219 -7.23 0.88 -5.27
C ALA A 219 -7.31 1.88 -6.43
N TYR A 220 -7.43 1.41 -7.68
CA TYR A 220 -7.62 2.29 -8.83
C TYR A 220 -8.97 3.01 -8.83
N GLU A 221 -10.05 2.41 -8.33
CA GLU A 221 -11.32 3.11 -8.16
C GLU A 221 -11.19 4.27 -7.16
N VAL A 222 -10.52 4.03 -6.04
CA VAL A 222 -10.22 5.07 -5.04
C VAL A 222 -9.38 6.19 -5.67
N MET A 223 -8.30 5.82 -6.36
CA MET A 223 -7.40 6.78 -7.01
C MET A 223 -8.12 7.52 -8.15
N HIS A 224 -9.00 6.88 -8.91
CA HIS A 224 -9.77 7.52 -9.97
C HIS A 224 -10.74 8.56 -9.38
N GLY A 225 -11.32 8.32 -8.21
CA GLY A 225 -12.21 9.28 -7.55
C GLY A 225 -11.53 10.52 -6.97
N GLN A 226 -10.20 10.53 -6.80
CA GLN A 226 -9.47 11.60 -6.09
C GLN A 226 -8.26 12.17 -6.83
N ALA A 227 -7.73 11.43 -7.79
CA ALA A 227 -6.46 11.69 -8.45
C ALA A 227 -6.51 11.25 -9.92
N THR A 228 -7.66 11.44 -10.59
CA THR A 228 -7.87 11.05 -12.00
C THR A 228 -6.80 11.64 -12.92
N ASP A 229 -6.35 12.85 -12.61
CA ASP A 229 -5.29 13.60 -13.31
C ASP A 229 -3.87 13.03 -13.12
N ARG A 230 -3.68 12.10 -12.17
CA ARG A 230 -2.37 11.57 -11.75
C ARG A 230 -2.18 10.09 -12.02
N LEU A 231 -3.16 9.44 -12.64
CA LEU A 231 -3.05 8.04 -13.03
C LEU A 231 -2.31 7.95 -14.37
N ALA A 232 -1.26 7.14 -14.41
CA ALA A 232 -0.56 6.89 -15.67
C ALA A 232 -1.52 6.24 -16.70
N PRO A 233 -1.36 6.52 -18.01
CA PRO A 233 -2.17 5.89 -19.04
C PRO A 233 -2.16 4.36 -18.96
N ALA A 234 -1.02 3.73 -18.67
CA ALA A 234 -0.93 2.28 -18.51
C ALA A 234 -1.71 1.77 -17.29
N ALA A 235 -1.81 2.57 -16.23
CA ALA A 235 -2.63 2.29 -15.05
C ALA A 235 -4.12 2.29 -15.41
N LEU A 236 -4.56 3.28 -16.20
CA LEU A 236 -5.92 3.34 -16.73
C LEU A 236 -6.23 2.17 -17.66
N VAL A 237 -5.28 1.79 -18.54
CA VAL A 237 -5.40 0.59 -19.39
C VAL A 237 -5.53 -0.67 -18.53
N ARG A 238 -4.67 -0.86 -17.51
CA ARG A 238 -4.76 -2.03 -16.62
C ARG A 238 -6.07 -2.08 -15.84
N TRP A 239 -6.53 -0.94 -15.32
CA TRP A 239 -7.83 -0.84 -14.66
C TRP A 239 -8.97 -1.19 -15.60
N ALA A 240 -8.99 -0.60 -16.80
CA ALA A 240 -9.99 -0.90 -17.81
C ALA A 240 -9.96 -2.37 -18.22
N LYS A 241 -8.76 -2.96 -18.39
CA LYS A 241 -8.57 -4.38 -18.67
C LYS A 241 -9.05 -5.27 -17.52
N GLN A 242 -8.86 -4.87 -16.27
CA GLN A 242 -9.40 -5.62 -15.12
C GLN A 242 -10.94 -5.57 -15.08
N ILE A 243 -11.55 -4.47 -15.53
CA ILE A 243 -13.01 -4.37 -15.68
C ILE A 243 -13.51 -5.23 -16.84
N THR A 244 -12.81 -5.21 -17.99
CA THR A 244 -13.25 -5.92 -19.19
C THR A 244 -12.92 -7.41 -19.19
N ASP A 245 -11.77 -7.80 -18.63
CA ASP A 245 -11.21 -9.15 -18.72
C ASP A 245 -11.17 -9.85 -17.35
N GLY A 246 -11.02 -9.07 -16.28
CA GLY A 246 -10.54 -9.52 -14.97
C GLY A 246 -11.51 -10.36 -14.12
N PHE A 247 -12.75 -10.54 -14.56
CA PHE A 247 -13.68 -11.46 -13.90
C PHE A 247 -14.20 -12.58 -14.81
N ASP A 248 -13.96 -12.50 -16.11
CA ASP A 248 -14.40 -13.51 -17.07
C ASP A 248 -13.48 -14.73 -17.15
N ALA A 249 -12.24 -14.61 -16.65
CA ALA A 249 -11.28 -15.73 -16.63
C ALA A 249 -11.66 -16.93 -15.73
N ARG A 250 -12.73 -16.85 -14.91
CA ARG A 250 -13.29 -18.02 -14.17
C ARG A 250 -14.69 -18.44 -14.60
N CYS A 251 -15.23 -17.79 -15.61
CA CYS A 251 -16.54 -18.06 -16.17
C CYS A 251 -16.42 -18.13 -17.69
N THR A 252 -15.79 -19.16 -18.23
CA THR A 252 -15.84 -19.43 -19.68
C THR A 252 -16.72 -20.65 -19.98
N PRO A 253 -17.31 -20.75 -21.20
CA PRO A 253 -17.13 -19.90 -22.37
C PRO A 253 -18.42 -19.23 -22.90
N ALA A 254 -18.20 -18.09 -23.57
CA ALA A 254 -19.07 -17.39 -24.54
C ALA A 254 -19.40 -15.96 -24.10
N ILE A 255 -18.49 -15.04 -24.38
CA ILE A 255 -18.83 -13.61 -24.38
C ILE A 255 -19.11 -13.21 -25.81
N VAL A 256 -20.41 -13.13 -26.08
CA VAL A 256 -20.98 -12.45 -27.25
C VAL A 256 -20.68 -10.96 -27.10
N ARG A 257 -20.00 -10.39 -28.10
CA ARG A 257 -19.86 -8.94 -28.27
C ARG A 257 -21.25 -8.33 -28.37
N THR A 258 -21.60 -7.40 -27.48
CA THR A 258 -22.81 -6.58 -27.63
C THR A 258 -22.41 -5.13 -27.90
N PRO A 259 -23.07 -4.47 -28.87
CA PRO A 259 -22.85 -3.07 -29.16
C PRO A 259 -23.71 -2.18 -28.26
N HIS A 260 -23.09 -1.10 -27.78
CA HIS A 260 -23.69 0.17 -27.33
C HIS A 260 -23.86 0.43 -25.83
N GLY A 261 -23.59 1.70 -25.48
CA GLY A 261 -23.58 2.27 -24.13
C GLY A 261 -22.19 2.31 -23.50
N SER A 262 -21.22 3.00 -24.11
CA SER A 262 -19.86 3.13 -23.57
C SER A 262 -19.68 4.37 -22.70
N LEU A 263 -19.13 4.20 -21.48
CA LEU A 263 -18.44 5.28 -20.79
C LEU A 263 -17.03 5.41 -21.37
N ARG A 264 -16.62 6.64 -21.68
CA ARG A 264 -15.25 6.96 -22.12
C ARG A 264 -14.40 7.31 -20.90
N MET A 265 -13.21 6.73 -20.83
CA MET A 265 -12.22 7.15 -19.84
C MET A 265 -11.73 8.58 -20.14
N PRO A 266 -11.60 9.45 -19.14
CA PRO A 266 -10.85 10.70 -19.28
C PRO A 266 -9.35 10.41 -19.48
N GLY A 267 -8.67 11.19 -20.31
CA GLY A 267 -7.23 11.06 -20.58
C GLY A 267 -6.89 10.30 -21.87
N ALA A 268 -5.59 10.13 -22.13
CA ALA A 268 -5.04 9.59 -23.39
C ALA A 268 -5.44 8.13 -23.71
N CYS A 269 -6.15 7.45 -22.80
CA CYS A 269 -6.58 6.08 -22.96
C CYS A 269 -8.01 6.01 -23.53
N ARG A 270 -8.15 5.88 -24.85
CA ARG A 270 -9.46 5.68 -25.51
C ARG A 270 -9.93 4.22 -25.39
N MET A 271 -10.30 3.79 -24.18
CA MET A 271 -11.08 2.55 -23.99
C MET A 271 -12.53 2.89 -23.66
N ALA A 272 -13.44 2.19 -24.32
CA ALA A 272 -14.89 2.30 -24.17
C ALA A 272 -15.38 1.11 -23.35
N ILE A 273 -15.74 1.35 -22.08
CA ILE A 273 -16.29 0.32 -21.18
C ILE A 273 -17.82 0.39 -21.28
N SER A 274 -18.50 -0.73 -21.57
CA SER A 274 -19.96 -0.72 -21.62
C SER A 274 -20.56 -0.52 -20.22
N ALA A 275 -21.71 0.16 -20.13
CA ALA A 275 -22.42 0.36 -18.88
C ALA A 275 -22.75 -0.97 -18.18
N SER A 276 -23.01 -2.02 -18.95
CA SER A 276 -23.29 -3.37 -18.43
C SER A 276 -22.04 -4.09 -17.91
N ALA A 277 -20.85 -3.83 -18.48
CA ALA A 277 -19.58 -4.33 -17.95
C ALA A 277 -19.20 -3.59 -16.65
N PHE A 278 -19.36 -2.27 -16.65
CA PHE A 278 -19.13 -1.45 -15.46
C PHE A 278 -20.07 -1.82 -14.30
N ALA A 279 -21.38 -1.96 -14.56
CA ALA A 279 -22.35 -2.36 -13.55
C ALA A 279 -22.09 -3.77 -12.99
N ARG A 280 -21.70 -4.73 -13.86
CA ARG A 280 -21.31 -6.08 -13.42
C ARG A 280 -20.08 -6.05 -12.54
N TRP A 281 -19.05 -5.30 -12.93
CA TRP A 281 -17.85 -5.11 -12.14
C TRP A 281 -18.17 -4.48 -10.77
N TRP A 282 -18.96 -3.41 -10.75
CA TRP A 282 -19.39 -2.73 -9.53
C TRP A 282 -20.15 -3.67 -8.59
N LEU A 283 -21.10 -4.45 -9.13
CA LEU A 283 -21.82 -5.47 -8.35
C LEU A 283 -20.91 -6.59 -7.83
N GLN A 284 -19.92 -7.02 -8.61
CA GLN A 284 -18.96 -8.04 -8.16
C GLN A 284 -18.02 -7.51 -7.08
N LEU A 285 -17.70 -6.22 -7.12
CA LEU A 285 -16.85 -5.55 -6.15
C LEU A 285 -17.57 -5.31 -4.83
N HIS A 286 -18.77 -4.72 -4.87
CA HIS A 286 -19.52 -4.33 -3.68
C HIS A 286 -20.46 -5.43 -3.15
N PHE A 287 -20.88 -6.38 -4.00
CA PHE A 287 -21.82 -7.47 -3.64
C PHE A 287 -21.30 -8.85 -4.07
N PRO A 288 -20.10 -9.28 -3.65
CA PRO A 288 -19.46 -10.51 -4.14
C PRO A 288 -20.22 -11.80 -3.76
N ARG A 289 -20.99 -11.79 -2.66
CA ARG A 289 -21.84 -12.94 -2.27
C ARG A 289 -23.03 -13.10 -3.22
N LEU A 290 -23.70 -12.00 -3.55
CA LEU A 290 -24.81 -11.97 -4.50
C LEU A 290 -24.36 -12.48 -5.87
N MET A 291 -23.22 -11.99 -6.36
CA MET A 291 -22.70 -12.40 -7.67
C MET A 291 -22.23 -13.85 -7.71
N ARG A 292 -21.73 -14.41 -6.60
CA ARG A 292 -21.44 -15.86 -6.50
C ARG A 292 -22.71 -16.69 -6.53
N ALA A 293 -23.75 -16.29 -5.79
CA ALA A 293 -25.04 -16.98 -5.79
C ALA A 293 -25.70 -16.94 -7.18
N TYR A 294 -25.69 -15.77 -7.82
CA TYR A 294 -26.16 -15.60 -9.20
C TYR A 294 -25.39 -16.49 -10.19
N GLY A 295 -24.07 -16.53 -10.08
CA GLY A 295 -23.24 -17.39 -10.92
C GLY A 295 -23.49 -18.89 -10.72
N ALA A 296 -23.72 -19.32 -9.48
CA ALA A 296 -24.07 -20.71 -9.16
C ALA A 296 -25.46 -21.09 -9.71
N TRP A 297 -26.45 -20.21 -9.55
CA TRP A 297 -27.79 -20.40 -10.11
C TRP A 297 -27.77 -20.53 -11.64
N ARG A 298 -26.98 -19.70 -12.32
CA ARG A 298 -26.86 -19.71 -13.77
C ARG A 298 -26.13 -20.94 -14.32
N LYS A 299 -25.24 -21.59 -13.54
CA LYS A 299 -24.57 -22.84 -13.93
C LYS A 299 -25.44 -24.08 -13.74
N GLY A 300 -26.53 -23.96 -12.98
CA GLY A 300 -27.51 -25.04 -12.75
C GLY A 300 -28.70 -25.02 -13.71
N HIS A 301 -28.70 -24.12 -14.70
CA HIS A 301 -29.64 -24.01 -15.83
C HIS A 301 -28.86 -24.09 -17.14
#